data_AF-A0A1M5P727-F1
#
_entry.id   AF-A0A1M5P727-F1
#
_cell.length_a   1.000
_cell.length_b   1.000
_cell.length_c   1.000
_cell.angle_alpha   90.00
_cell.angle_beta   90.00
_cell.angle_gamma   90.00
#
_symmetry.space_group_name_H-M   'P 1'
#
loop_
_entity.id
_entity.type
_entity.pdbx_description
1 polymer ?
#
loop_
_entity_poly.entity_id
_entity_poly.type
_entity_poly.pdbx_seq_one_letter_code
_entity_poly.pdbx_strand_id
1 'polypeptide(L)'
;MGVVFTIVLGLLAASALLVVVRLLRGPGALDRIVAVDVLVVLLVAGTAVQIAMTGRGGNIALLVAVALLAFVSSMTAARLAKEREL
;
A
#
# COMPACT_ATOMS: atom_id res chain seq x y z
N MET A 1 6.54 -4.12 23.90
CA MET A 1 6.13 -4.52 22.53
C MET A 1 5.05 -3.62 21.92
N GLY A 2 4.05 -3.11 22.67
CA GLY A 2 3.01 -2.22 22.11
C GLY A 2 3.51 -0.91 21.48
N VAL A 3 4.54 -0.29 22.07
CA VAL A 3 5.08 1.02 21.62
C VAL A 3 5.58 0.97 20.17
N VAL A 4 6.29 -0.10 19.78
CA VAL A 4 6.81 -0.26 18.42
C VAL A 4 5.66 -0.31 17.42
N PHE A 5 4.60 -1.06 17.71
CA PHE A 5 3.45 -1.15 16.84
C PHE A 5 2.69 0.18 16.71
N THR A 6 2.57 0.95 17.79
CA THR A 6 1.97 2.29 17.75
C THR A 6 2.78 3.25 16.88
N ILE A 7 4.11 3.23 16.99
CA ILE A 7 4.99 4.06 16.14
C ILE A 7 4.82 3.66 14.67
N VAL A 8 4.85 2.36 14.37
CA VAL A 8 4.70 1.85 13.00
C VAL A 8 3.34 2.24 12.40
N LEU A 9 2.24 2.08 13.15
CA LEU A 9 0.91 2.52 12.71
C LEU A 9 0.85 4.04 12.47
N GLY A 10 1.50 4.83 13.34
CA GLY A 10 1.61 6.28 13.14
C GLY A 10 2.33 6.65 11.85
N LEU A 11 3.45 5.98 11.54
CA LEU A 11 4.21 6.20 10.31
C LEU A 11 3.43 5.76 9.06
N LEU A 12 2.70 4.63 9.13
CA LEU A 12 1.82 4.16 8.06
C LEU A 12 0.69 5.15 7.78
N ALA A 13 0.06 5.68 8.84
CA ALA A 13 -1.00 6.67 8.72
C ALA A 13 -0.47 7.99 8.12
N ALA A 14 0.69 8.46 8.57
CA ALA A 14 1.34 9.65 8.01
C ALA A 14 1.69 9.46 6.52
N SER A 15 2.22 8.28 6.15
CA SER A 15 2.51 7.93 4.76
C SER A 15 1.25 7.90 3.91
N ALA A 16 0.15 7.33 4.42
CA ALA A 16 -1.13 7.30 3.71
C ALA A 16 -1.66 8.72 3.46
N LEU A 17 -1.54 9.61 4.45
CA LEU A 17 -1.90 11.03 4.28
C LEU A 17 -1.10 11.69 3.15
N LEU A 18 0.23 11.48 3.13
CA LEU A 18 1.10 12.04 2.09
C LEU A 18 0.74 11.49 0.70
N VAL A 19 0.41 10.21 0.60
CA VAL A 19 -0.03 9.58 -0.65
C VAL A 19 -1.37 10.15 -1.12
N VAL A 20 -2.33 10.39 -0.22
CA VAL A 20 -3.59 11.06 -0.55
C VAL A 20 -3.34 12.47 -1.04
N VAL A 21 -2.44 13.23 -0.40
CA VAL A 21 -2.05 14.57 -0.86
C VAL A 21 -1.45 14.52 -2.27
N ARG A 22 -0.61 13.52 -2.56
CA ARG A 22 -0.05 13.29 -3.90
C ARG A 22 -1.15 12.93 -4.91
N LEU A 23 -2.07 12.04 -4.56
CA LEU A 23 -3.20 11.64 -5.40
C LEU A 23 -4.05 12.85 -5.83
N LEU A 24 -4.30 13.79 -4.91
CA LEU A 24 -5.08 15.00 -5.18
C LEU A 24 -4.31 16.04 -6.01
N ARG A 25 -2.99 16.13 -5.85
CA ARG A 25 -2.14 17.10 -6.57
C ARG A 25 -1.55 16.57 -7.87
N GLY A 26 -1.64 15.27 -8.13
CA GLY A 26 -1.05 14.60 -9.28
C GLY A 26 -1.58 15.17 -10.61
N PRO A 27 -0.69 15.74 -11.47
CA PRO A 27 -1.08 16.35 -12.75
C PRO A 27 -1.38 15.32 -13.85
N GLY A 28 -0.91 14.07 -13.71
CA GLY A 28 -1.08 13.00 -14.70
C GLY A 28 -1.91 11.82 -14.19
N ALA A 29 -2.66 11.19 -15.09
CA ALA A 29 -3.45 10.00 -14.77
C ALA A 29 -2.58 8.83 -14.26
N LEU A 30 -1.36 8.67 -14.79
CA LEU A 30 -0.39 7.67 -14.34
C LEU A 30 0.06 7.90 -12.88
N ASP A 31 0.35 9.14 -12.47
CA ASP A 31 0.74 9.44 -11.09
C ASP A 31 -0.38 9.13 -10.09
N ARG A 32 -1.64 9.36 -10.51
CA ARG A 32 -2.82 9.00 -9.72
C ARG A 32 -2.99 7.49 -9.57
N ILE A 33 -2.80 6.73 -10.65
CA ILE A 33 -2.88 5.25 -10.62
C ILE A 33 -1.82 4.69 -9.66
N VAL A 34 -0.58 5.18 -9.75
CA VAL A 34 0.50 4.77 -8.85
C VAL A 34 0.20 5.19 -7.40
N ALA A 35 -0.33 6.39 -7.17
CA ALA A 35 -0.69 6.82 -5.83
C ALA A 35 -1.80 5.94 -5.21
N VAL A 36 -2.79 5.51 -5.98
CA VAL A 36 -3.81 4.55 -5.53
C VAL A 36 -3.18 3.19 -5.20
N ASP A 37 -2.26 2.71 -6.03
CA ASP A 37 -1.55 1.45 -5.79
C ASP A 37 -0.78 1.47 -4.46
N VAL A 38 -0.01 2.53 -4.23
CA VAL A 38 0.74 2.73 -2.98
C VAL A 38 -0.20 2.85 -1.78
N LEU A 39 -1.37 3.49 -1.93
CA LEU A 39 -2.36 3.58 -0.85
C LEU A 39 -2.89 2.19 -0.45
N VAL A 40 -3.16 1.32 -1.42
CA VAL A 40 -3.59 -0.07 -1.15
C VAL A 40 -2.48 -0.82 -0.40
N VAL A 41 -1.21 -0.70 -0.82
CA VAL A 41 -0.07 -1.31 -0.12
C VAL A 41 0.01 -0.87 1.35
N LEU A 42 -0.19 0.42 1.64
CA LEU A 42 -0.16 0.96 3.00
C LEU A 42 -1.29 0.40 3.87
N LEU A 43 -2.49 0.22 3.31
CA LEU A 43 -3.61 -0.40 4.03
C LEU A 43 -3.29 -1.87 4.37
N VAL A 44 -2.69 -2.62 3.44
CA VAL A 44 -2.25 -4.00 3.69
C VAL A 44 -1.23 -4.06 4.81
N ALA A 45 -0.20 -3.21 4.75
CA ALA A 45 0.82 -3.15 5.80
C ALA A 45 0.21 -2.79 7.17
N GLY A 46 -0.77 -1.88 7.21
CA GLY A 46 -1.53 -1.57 8.43
C GLY A 46 -2.28 -2.78 9.01
N THR A 47 -2.93 -3.57 8.16
CA THR A 47 -3.60 -4.82 8.59
C THR A 47 -2.60 -5.88 9.07
N ALA A 48 -1.42 -5.99 8.46
CA ALA A 48 -0.34 -6.85 8.92
C ALA A 48 0.08 -6.52 10.35
N VAL A 49 0.26 -5.22 10.64
CA VAL A 49 0.64 -4.73 11.96
C VAL A 49 -0.44 -5.03 12.99
N GLN A 50 -1.71 -4.85 12.64
CA GLN A 50 -2.83 -5.19 13.53
C GLN A 50 -2.90 -6.68 13.88
N ILE A 51 -2.65 -7.56 12.91
CA ILE A 51 -2.60 -9.01 13.15
C ILE A 51 -1.42 -9.38 14.04
N ALA A 52 -0.24 -8.78 13.79
CA ALA A 52 0.93 -8.97 14.63
C ALA A 52 0.72 -8.48 16.07
N MET A 53 -0.02 -7.38 16.27
CA MET A 53 -0.38 -6.85 17.58
C MET A 53 -1.32 -7.77 18.37
N THR A 54 -2.32 -8.36 17.69
CA THR A 54 -3.35 -9.16 18.34
C THR A 54 -2.90 -10.58 18.66
N GLY A 55 -1.79 -11.06 18.05
CA GLY A 55 -1.19 -12.37 18.34
C GLY A 55 -2.07 -13.58 18.02
N ARG A 56 -3.28 -13.34 17.51
CA ARG A 56 -4.19 -14.34 16.95
C ARG A 56 -3.96 -14.35 15.45
N GLY A 57 -3.80 -15.54 14.87
CA GLY A 57 -3.63 -15.73 13.42
C GLY A 57 -4.87 -15.31 12.61
N GLY A 58 -5.22 -14.02 12.61
CA GLY A 58 -6.16 -13.45 11.67
C GLY A 58 -5.67 -13.70 10.25
N ASN A 59 -6.60 -13.84 9.29
CA ASN A 59 -6.40 -14.41 7.94
C ASN A 59 -5.08 -14.02 7.25
N ILE A 60 -4.00 -14.74 7.57
CA ILE A 60 -2.69 -14.60 6.92
C ILE A 60 -2.82 -14.84 5.42
N ALA A 61 -3.76 -15.71 5.02
CA ALA A 61 -4.15 -15.94 3.64
C ALA A 61 -4.66 -14.67 2.93
N LEU A 62 -5.42 -13.81 3.63
CA LEU A 62 -5.89 -12.54 3.09
C LEU A 62 -4.71 -11.59 2.87
N LEU A 63 -3.78 -11.52 3.83
CA LEU A 63 -2.54 -10.74 3.71
C LEU A 63 -1.72 -11.15 2.49
N VAL A 64 -1.53 -12.44 2.29
CA VAL A 64 -0.83 -12.98 1.13
C VAL A 64 -1.59 -12.63 -0.15
N ALA A 65 -2.91 -12.79 -0.18
CA ALA A 65 -3.73 -12.44 -1.34
C ALA A 65 -3.61 -10.95 -1.71
N VAL A 66 -3.69 -10.04 -0.75
CA VAL A 66 -3.57 -8.61 -1.05
C VAL A 66 -2.13 -8.20 -1.37
N ALA A 67 -1.12 -8.85 -0.78
CA ALA A 67 0.28 -8.64 -1.17
C ALA A 67 0.53 -9.04 -2.64
N LEU A 68 -0.06 -10.15 -3.09
CA LEU A 68 0.00 -10.57 -4.49
C LEU A 68 -0.76 -9.59 -5.40
N LEU A 69 -1.93 -9.09 -4.99
CA LEU A 69 -2.68 -8.08 -5.75
C LEU A 69 -1.90 -6.78 -5.92
N ALA A 70 -1.24 -6.30 -4.86
CA ALA A 70 -0.37 -5.13 -4.92
C ALA A 70 0.82 -5.34 -5.87
N PHE A 71 1.45 -6.53 -5.82
CA PHE A 71 2.54 -6.86 -6.72
C PHE A 71 2.10 -6.89 -8.20
N VAL A 72 0.94 -7.48 -8.48
CA VAL A 72 0.35 -7.52 -9.82
C VAL A 72 0.05 -6.11 -10.34
N SER A 73 -0.53 -5.25 -9.50
CA SER A 73 -0.81 -3.86 -9.85
C SER A 73 0.46 -3.07 -10.21
N SER A 74 1.56 -3.27 -9.47
CA SER A 74 2.87 -2.70 -9.81
C SER A 74 3.41 -3.21 -11.17
N MET A 75 3.29 -4.50 -11.46
CA MET A 75 3.68 -5.07 -12.76
C MET A 75 2.88 -4.50 -13.93
N THR A 76 1.58 -4.29 -13.74
CA THR A 76 0.71 -3.68 -14.76
C THR A 76 1.13 -2.25 -15.05
N ALA A 77 1.44 -1.45 -14.02
CA ALA A 77 1.96 -0.10 -14.20
C ALA A 77 3.30 -0.08 -14.96
N ALA A 78 4.22 -0.98 -14.61
CA ALA A 78 5.50 -1.12 -15.30
C ALA A 78 5.36 -1.52 -16.77
N ARG A 79 4.43 -2.44 -17.09
CA ARG A 79 4.10 -2.79 -18.48
C ARG A 79 3.56 -1.61 -19.26
N LEU A 80 2.60 -0.89 -18.68
CA LEU A 80 1.96 0.25 -19.32
C LEU A 80 2.97 1.37 -19.63
N ALA A 81 3.94 1.58 -18.72
CA ALA A 81 5.03 2.53 -18.95
C ALA A 81 5.92 2.08 -20.12
N LYS A 82 6.27 0.79 -20.19
CA LYS A 82 7.09 0.22 -21.27
C LYS A 82 6.41 0.29 -22.64
N GLU A 83 5.10 0.07 -22.71
CA GLU A 83 4.31 0.17 -23.96
C GLU A 83 4.14 1.60 -24.46
N ARG A 84 4.44 2.62 -23.65
CA ARG A 84 4.41 4.03 -24.05
C ARG A 84 5.74 4.52 -24.63
N GLU A 85 6.80 3.73 -24.47
CA GLU A 85 8.15 4.00 -25.01
C GLU A 85 8.41 3.33 -26.37
N LEU A 86 7.47 2.51 -26.87
CA LEU A 86 7.48 1.88 -28.20
C LEU A 86 6.45 2.52 -29.12
#